data_AF-A0A9D2PQ19-F1
#
_entry.id   AF-A0A9D2PQ19-F1
#
_cell.length_a   1.000
_cell.length_b   1.000
_cell.length_c   1.000
_cell.angle_alpha   90.00
_cell.angle_beta   90.00
_cell.angle_gamma   90.00
#
_symmetry.space_group_name_H-M   'P 1'
#
loop_
_entity.id
_entity.type
_entity.pdbx_description
1 polymer ?
#
loop_
_entity_poly.entity_id
_entity_poly.type
_entity_poly.pdbx_seq_one_letter_code
_entity_poly.pdbx_strand_id
1 'polypeptide(L)' 'MNYEKVRSYVNQYGRLRDVQFAAYEMYARKHNLTAKELFVLDILWFSPDGCLQSEICERLSSTKQTISAIMKKFLKKGY' A
#
# COMPACT_ATOMS: atom_id res chain seq x y z
N MET A 1 15.85 -19.40 -17.85
CA MET A 1 15.37 -18.01 -17.82
C MET A 1 16.57 -17.10 -17.96
N ASN A 2 16.64 -16.23 -18.99
CA ASN A 2 17.82 -15.38 -19.23
C ASN A 2 17.93 -14.33 -18.11
N TYR A 3 19.04 -14.35 -17.35
CA TYR A 3 19.30 -13.47 -16.21
C TYR A 3 19.07 -11.98 -16.53
N GLU A 4 19.53 -11.52 -17.71
CA GLU A 4 19.38 -10.13 -18.15
C GLU A 4 17.90 -9.73 -18.31
N LYS A 5 17.07 -10.65 -18.79
CA LYS A 5 15.64 -10.41 -18.95
C LYS A 5 14.94 -10.30 -17.59
N VAL A 6 15.33 -11.13 -16.62
CA VAL A 6 14.80 -11.06 -15.25
C VAL A 6 15.18 -9.74 -14.59
N ARG A 7 16.46 -9.37 -14.70
CA ARG A 7 16.97 -8.11 -14.15
C ARG A 7 16.24 -6.89 -14.73
N SER A 8 15.99 -6.91 -16.05
CA SER A 8 15.21 -5.87 -16.71
C SER A 8 13.80 -5.73 -16.13
N TYR A 9 13.08 -6.85 -15.94
CA TYR A 9 11.74 -6.81 -15.34
C TYR A 9 11.75 -6.32 -13.90
N VAL A 10 12.70 -6.76 -13.08
CA VAL A 10 12.83 -6.31 -11.69
C VAL A 10 13.10 -4.80 -11.64
N ASN A 11 13.97 -4.27 -12.49
CA ASN A 11 14.26 -2.83 -12.54
C ASN A 11 13.04 -2.02 -12.98
N GLN A 12 12.29 -2.50 -13.97
CA GLN A 12 11.06 -1.83 -14.43
C GLN A 12 10.00 -1.82 -13.34
N TYR A 13 9.79 -2.95 -12.67
CA TYR A 13 8.86 -3.05 -11.54
C TYR A 13 9.28 -2.14 -10.38
N GLY A 14 10.57 -2.15 -10.02
CA GLY A 14 11.12 -1.27 -8.97
C GLY A 14 10.85 0.20 -9.27
N ARG A 15 11.14 0.65 -10.49
CA ARG A 15 10.88 2.03 -10.91
C ARG A 15 9.40 2.40 -10.81
N LEU A 16 8.49 1.53 -11.25
CA LEU A 16 7.05 1.79 -11.16
C LEU A 16 6.59 1.87 -9.70
N ARG A 17 7.07 0.96 -8.85
CA ARG A 17 6.78 0.95 -7.41
C ARG A 17 7.28 2.23 -6.73
N ASP A 18 8.49 2.67 -7.04
CA ASP A 18 9.08 3.89 -6.45
C ASP A 18 8.29 5.14 -6.85
N VAL A 19 7.88 5.24 -8.12
CA VAL A 19 7.04 6.35 -8.60
C VAL A 19 5.68 6.35 -7.89
N GLN A 20 5.03 5.20 -7.78
CA GLN A 20 3.76 5.06 -7.08
C GLN A 20 3.91 5.46 -5.61
N PHE A 21 4.92 4.93 -4.92
CA PHE A 21 5.16 5.21 -3.52
C PHE A 21 5.46 6.70 -3.27
N ALA A 22 6.27 7.33 -4.14
CA ALA A 22 6.57 8.75 -4.05
C ALA A 22 5.32 9.62 -4.19
N ALA A 23 4.43 9.30 -5.13
CA ALA A 23 3.16 10.02 -5.31
C ALA A 23 2.27 9.92 -4.05
N TYR A 24 2.13 8.71 -3.50
CA TYR A 24 1.37 8.48 -2.27
C TYR A 24 1.98 9.19 -1.07
N GLU A 25 3.29 9.11 -0.89
CA GLU A 25 4.01 9.74 0.22
C GLU A 25 3.86 11.26 0.20
N MET A 26 4.00 11.89 -0.97
CA MET A 26 3.83 13.34 -1.13
C MET A 26 2.42 13.82 -0.75
N TYR A 27 1.39 13.04 -1.07
CA TYR A 27 0.01 13.39 -0.72
C TYR A 27 -0.32 13.05 0.73
N ALA A 28 0.09 11.87 1.20
CA ALA A 28 -0.18 11.39 2.56
C ALA A 28 0.36 12.34 3.63
N ARG A 29 1.56 12.91 3.42
CA ARG A 29 2.16 13.88 4.34
C ARG A 29 1.30 15.12 4.57
N LYS A 30 0.57 15.59 3.55
CA LYS A 30 -0.35 16.75 3.68
C LYS A 30 -1.51 16.46 4.65
N HIS A 31 -1.82 15.18 4.86
CA HIS A 31 -2.91 14.70 5.71
C HIS A 31 -2.42 14.00 6.98
N ASN A 32 -1.14 14.15 7.35
CA ASN A 32 -0.52 13.47 8.50
C ASN A 32 -0.68 11.93 8.46
N LEU A 33 -0.59 11.39 7.24
CA LEU A 33 -0.60 9.96 6.96
C LEU A 33 0.76 9.52 6.41
N THR A 34 1.09 8.24 6.57
CA THR A 34 2.17 7.60 5.81
C THR A 34 1.66 7.12 4.45
N ALA A 35 2.54 6.93 3.46
CA ALA A 35 2.13 6.31 2.20
C ALA A 35 1.38 4.98 2.39
N LYS A 36 1.85 4.11 3.31
CA LYS A 36 1.18 2.83 3.61
C LYS A 36 -0.23 3.02 4.15
N GLU A 37 -0.44 3.99 5.03
CA GLU A 37 -1.77 4.30 5.54
C GLU A 37 -2.68 4.75 4.41
N LEU A 38 -2.19 5.64 3.54
CA LEU A 38 -2.96 6.09 2.39
C LEU A 38 -3.27 4.94 1.40
N PHE A 39 -2.35 3.99 1.19
CA PHE A 39 -2.62 2.78 0.39
C PHE A 39 -3.73 1.92 0.99
N VAL A 40 -3.74 1.74 2.32
CA VAL A 40 -4.81 0.99 2.99
C VAL A 40 -6.14 1.73 2.83
N LEU A 41 -6.15 3.06 3.01
CA LEU A 41 -7.35 3.89 2.83
C LEU A 41 -7.87 3.81 1.39
N ASP A 42 -7.00 3.86 0.40
CA ASP A 42 -7.33 3.74 -1.03
C ASP A 42 -8.01 2.39 -1.33
N ILE A 43 -7.44 1.29 -0.82
CA ILE A 43 -8.04 -0.04 -0.98
C ILE A 43 -9.44 -0.10 -0.34
N LEU A 44 -9.59 0.40 0.88
CA LEU A 44 -10.88 0.43 1.57
C LEU A 44 -11.91 1.28 0.81
N TRP A 45 -11.50 2.44 0.32
CA TRP A 45 -12.35 3.38 -0.41
C TRP A 45 -12.91 2.77 -1.70
N PHE A 46 -12.10 1.98 -2.40
CA PHE A 46 -12.51 1.31 -3.65
C PHE A 46 -13.05 -0.11 -3.45
N SER A 47 -13.33 -0.52 -2.21
CA SER A 47 -13.94 -1.81 -1.88
C SER A 47 -15.34 -1.62 -1.29
N PRO A 48 -16.38 -1.37 -2.12
CA PRO A 48 -17.72 -1.02 -1.65
C PRO A 48 -18.39 -2.12 -0.81
N ASP A 49 -18.09 -3.38 -1.10
CA ASP A 49 -18.57 -4.55 -0.34
C ASP A 49 -17.68 -4.87 0.88
N GLY A 50 -16.70 -4.01 1.16
CA GLY A 50 -15.62 -4.26 2.11
C GLY A 50 -14.52 -5.15 1.53
N CYS A 51 -13.48 -5.36 2.33
CA CYS A 51 -12.38 -6.27 2.02
C CYS A 51 -11.81 -6.88 3.30
N LEU A 52 -11.22 -8.07 3.20
CA LEU A 52 -10.54 -8.73 4.29
C LEU A 52 -9.15 -8.15 4.51
N GLN A 53 -8.71 -8.10 5.77
CA GLN A 53 -7.33 -7.68 6.08
C GLN A 53 -6.28 -8.58 5.40
N SER A 54 -6.59 -9.85 5.14
CA SER A 54 -5.72 -10.77 4.40
C SER A 54 -5.48 -10.33 2.96
N GLU A 55 -6.51 -9.81 2.28
CA GLU A 55 -6.41 -9.31 0.91
C GLU A 55 -5.52 -8.05 0.87
N ILE A 56 -5.66 -7.18 1.87
CA ILE A 56 -4.80 -6.01 2.02
C ILE A 56 -3.34 -6.45 2.30
N CYS A 57 -3.13 -7.44 3.15
CA CYS A 57 -1.79 -7.97 3.46
C CYS A 57 -1.11 -8.51 2.20
N GLU A 58 -1.83 -9.28 1.39
CA GLU A 58 -1.34 -9.84 0.14
C GLU A 58 -0.98 -8.74 -0.86
N ARG A 59 -1.92 -7.82 -1.13
CA ARG A 59 -1.75 -6.72 -2.08
C ARG A 59 -0.59 -5.79 -1.72
N LEU A 60 -0.40 -5.49 -0.44
CA LEU A 60 0.65 -4.59 0.04
C LEU A 60 1.92 -5.33 0.46
N SER A 61 1.98 -6.66 0.31
CA SER A 61 3.05 -7.51 0.83
C SER A 61 3.46 -7.11 2.26
N SER A 62 2.46 -6.91 3.10
CA SER A 62 2.60 -6.36 4.45
C SER A 62 2.09 -7.36 5.50
N THR A 63 2.65 -7.28 6.70
CA THR A 63 2.28 -8.20 7.77
C THR A 63 0.89 -7.87 8.32
N LYS A 64 0.20 -8.91 8.82
CA LYS A 64 -1.10 -8.74 9.50
C LYS A 64 -1.02 -7.76 10.66
N GLN A 65 0.09 -7.76 11.40
CA GLN A 65 0.32 -6.83 12.51
C GLN A 65 0.32 -5.38 12.02
N THR A 66 1.00 -5.09 10.91
CA THR A 66 1.02 -3.74 10.32
C THR A 66 -0.38 -3.32 9.87
N ILE A 67 -1.09 -4.17 9.12
CA ILE A 67 -2.45 -3.84 8.64
C ILE A 67 -3.41 -3.65 9.82
N SER A 68 -3.41 -4.55 10.79
CA SER A 68 -4.24 -4.42 11.99
C SER A 68 -3.95 -3.16 12.79
N ALA A 69 -2.69 -2.70 12.87
CA ALA A 69 -2.34 -1.44 13.53
C ALA A 69 -2.91 -0.22 12.78
N ILE A 70 -2.83 -0.22 11.45
CA ILE A 70 -3.41 0.83 10.60
C ILE A 70 -4.93 0.87 10.76
N MET A 71 -5.61 -0.27 10.69
CA MET A 71 -7.07 -0.35 10.87
C MET A 71 -7.51 0.21 12.23
N LYS A 72 -6.81 -0.15 13.30
CA LYS A 72 -7.09 0.38 14.66
C LYS A 72 -6.87 1.89 14.74
N LYS A 73 -5.80 2.40 14.09
CA LYS A 73 -5.54 3.86 14.00
C LYS A 73 -6.69 4.56 13.28
N PHE A 74 -7.17 4.00 12.17
CA PHE A 74 -8.25 4.58 11.39
C PHE A 74 -9.57 4.60 12.14
N LEU A 75 -9.95 3.48 12.76
CA LEU A 75 -11.14 3.40 13.60
C LEU A 75 -11.12 4.44 14.73
N LYS A 76 -9.97 4.61 15.41
CA LYS A 76 -9.80 5.62 16.47
C LYS A 76 -9.95 7.06 15.96
N LYS A 77 -9.58 7.31 14.71
CA LYS A 77 -9.66 8.64 14.07
C LYS A 77 -11.00 8.92 13.39
N GLY A 78 -11.89 7.91 13.27
CA GLY A 78 -13.20 8.05 12.65
C GLY A 78 -13.15 8.21 11.12
N TYR A 79 -12.18 7.56 10.47
CA TYR A 79 -12.21 7.39 9.01
C TYR A 79 -13.34 6.46 8.57
#